data_AF-A0AAJ5QLP2-F1
#
_entry.id   AF-A0AAJ5QLP2-F1
#
_cell.length_a   1.000
_cell.length_b   1.000
_cell.length_c   1.000
_cell.angle_alpha   90.00
_cell.angle_beta   90.00
_cell.angle_gamma   90.00
#
_symmetry.space_group_name_H-M   'P 1'
#
loop_
_entity.id
_entity.type
_entity.pdbx_description
1 polymer ?
#
loop_
_entity_poly.entity_id
_entity_poly.type
_entity_poly.pdbx_seq_one_letter_code
_entity_poly.pdbx_strand_id
1 'polypeptide(L)'
;MGTGEYETGHAFGRLCRKTLPQTTDRLPVGFRAFDYYDATTKTAYSVKTLDTQTRSRLNKPNQVYSSVKENITKGMNFNGDTRLGINLDSSMISNKEIKLAIPESTTPEQWAKINRAIEYRSTQGIKVNVTQVKK
;
A
#
# COMPACT_ATOMS: atom_id res chain seq x y z
N MET A 1 -7.88 -22.22 9.32
CA MET A 1 -7.59 -20.89 9.91
C MET A 1 -6.48 -20.26 9.09
N GLY A 2 -6.66 -19.01 8.65
CA GLY A 2 -5.96 -18.40 7.50
C GLY A 2 -4.49 -18.09 7.76
N THR A 3 -3.64 -19.08 7.52
CA THR A 3 -2.19 -18.94 7.66
C THR A 3 -1.50 -18.27 6.47
N GLY A 4 -2.16 -18.33 5.32
CA GLY A 4 -1.65 -17.78 4.07
C GLY A 4 -1.47 -16.27 4.07
N GLU A 5 -2.36 -15.48 4.69
CA GLU A 5 -2.25 -14.00 4.65
C GLU A 5 -1.09 -13.47 5.51
N TYR A 6 -0.75 -14.11 6.63
CA TYR A 6 0.34 -13.65 7.50
C TYR A 6 1.72 -14.01 6.93
N GLU A 7 1.90 -15.22 6.39
CA GLU A 7 3.19 -15.67 5.81
C GLU A 7 3.47 -14.95 4.49
N THR A 8 2.43 -14.79 3.67
CA THR A 8 2.49 -14.00 2.43
C THR A 8 2.72 -12.53 2.78
N GLY A 9 2.03 -11.95 3.76
CA GLY A 9 2.27 -10.58 4.22
C GLY A 9 3.71 -10.32 4.70
N HIS A 10 4.33 -11.29 5.40
CA HIS A 10 5.67 -11.15 5.96
C HIS A 10 6.81 -11.39 4.95
N ALA A 11 6.60 -12.28 3.97
CA ALA A 11 7.52 -12.49 2.86
C ALA A 11 7.44 -11.35 1.84
N PHE A 12 6.23 -10.90 1.51
CA PHE A 12 6.00 -9.79 0.57
C PHE A 12 6.37 -8.44 1.18
N GLY A 13 6.10 -8.20 2.47
CA GLY A 13 6.56 -7.00 3.16
C GLY A 13 8.08 -6.84 3.15
N ARG A 14 8.83 -7.96 3.18
CA ARG A 14 10.29 -7.96 2.96
C ARG A 14 10.68 -7.62 1.52
N LEU A 15 9.90 -8.08 0.54
CA LEU A 15 10.16 -7.83 -0.87
C LEU A 15 9.88 -6.36 -1.24
N CYS A 16 8.78 -5.78 -0.74
CA CYS A 16 8.49 -4.35 -0.87
C CYS A 16 9.51 -3.46 -0.14
N ARG A 17 10.06 -3.90 1.00
CA ARG A 17 11.15 -3.15 1.67
C ARG A 17 12.36 -2.99 0.74
N LYS A 18 12.65 -3.95 -0.14
CA LYS A 18 13.77 -3.83 -1.10
C LYS A 18 13.53 -2.78 -2.20
N THR A 19 12.29 -2.35 -2.42
CA THR A 19 11.94 -1.36 -3.45
C THR A 19 11.81 0.06 -2.91
N LEU A 20 12.08 0.26 -1.61
CA LEU A 20 12.12 1.57 -0.96
C LEU A 20 13.56 2.12 -0.89
N PRO A 21 13.75 3.45 -0.91
CA PRO A 21 15.04 4.07 -0.65
C PRO A 21 15.64 3.62 0.68
N GLN A 22 16.96 3.46 0.75
CA GLN A 22 17.65 3.09 2.01
C GLN A 22 17.54 4.16 3.10
N THR A 23 17.25 5.40 2.71
CA THR A 23 16.99 6.54 3.60
C THR A 23 15.63 6.49 4.29
N THR A 24 14.81 5.48 3.99
CA THR A 24 13.45 5.39 4.52
C THR A 24 13.44 4.68 5.88
N ASP A 25 12.90 5.36 6.89
CA ASP A 25 12.72 4.80 8.23
C ASP A 25 11.37 4.09 8.35
N ARG A 26 11.36 3.01 9.14
CA ARG A 26 10.15 2.25 9.42
C ARG A 26 9.37 2.92 10.55
N LEU A 27 8.09 3.19 10.31
CA LEU A 27 7.19 3.73 11.33
C LEU A 27 6.79 2.63 12.33
N PRO A 28 6.39 3.01 13.56
CA PRO A 28 5.88 2.10 14.56
C PRO A 28 4.81 1.16 14.02
N VAL A 29 4.77 -0.08 14.52
CA VAL A 29 3.70 -1.00 14.14
C VAL A 29 2.34 -0.42 14.52
N GLY A 30 1.41 -0.43 13.57
CA GLY A 30 0.07 0.16 13.71
C GLY A 30 0.00 1.66 13.41
N PHE A 31 1.10 2.31 13.01
CA PHE A 31 1.06 3.69 12.55
C PHE A 31 0.01 3.87 11.44
N ARG A 32 -0.76 4.96 11.51
CA ARG A 32 -1.92 5.16 10.64
C ARG A 32 -1.46 5.44 9.22
N ALA A 33 -2.09 4.73 8.27
CA ALA A 33 -1.99 4.89 6.82
C ALA A 33 -0.62 4.61 6.18
N PHE A 34 0.49 4.98 6.81
CA PHE A 34 1.85 4.83 6.30
C PHE A 34 2.65 3.86 7.16
N ASP A 35 3.52 3.11 6.49
CA ASP A 35 4.37 2.08 7.10
C ASP A 35 5.82 2.56 7.20
N TYR A 36 6.22 3.50 6.33
CA TYR A 36 7.56 4.08 6.28
C TYR A 36 7.53 5.56 5.94
N TYR A 37 8.58 6.28 6.31
CA TYR A 37 8.76 7.69 6.00
C TYR A 37 10.22 7.99 5.70
N ASP A 38 10.47 8.72 4.60
CA ASP A 38 11.79 9.26 4.27
C ASP A 38 11.79 10.77 4.53
N ALA A 39 12.53 11.19 5.56
CA ALA A 39 12.64 12.59 5.94
C ALA A 39 13.41 13.44 4.91
N THR A 40 14.27 12.80 4.09
CA THR A 40 15.10 13.49 3.08
C THR A 40 14.24 13.99 1.93
N THR A 41 13.37 13.12 1.42
CA THR A 41 12.46 13.42 0.31
C THR A 41 11.07 13.86 0.79
N LYS A 42 10.84 13.86 2.11
CA LYS A 42 9.54 14.06 2.75
C LYS A 42 8.45 13.16 2.16
N THR A 43 8.82 11.90 1.88
CA THR A 43 7.93 10.93 1.25
C THR A 43 7.43 9.93 2.26
N ALA A 44 6.10 9.83 2.40
CA ALA A 44 5.45 8.81 3.21
C ALA A 44 5.05 7.63 2.33
N TYR A 45 5.49 6.43 2.71
CA TYR A 45 5.23 5.20 1.97
C TYR A 45 4.28 4.29 2.73
N SER A 46 3.20 3.89 2.06
CA SER A 46 2.32 2.82 2.51
C SER A 46 2.64 1.56 1.75
N VAL A 47 2.99 0.48 2.44
CA VAL A 47 3.31 -0.80 1.83
C VAL A 47 2.12 -1.72 2.00
N LYS A 48 1.53 -2.15 0.88
CA LYS A 48 0.35 -3.00 0.88
C LYS A 48 0.55 -4.20 -0.02
N THR A 49 -0.02 -5.31 0.41
CA THR A 49 -0.06 -6.56 -0.34
C THR A 49 -1.52 -6.88 -0.63
N LEU A 50 -1.80 -7.35 -1.83
CA LEU A 50 -3.14 -7.76 -2.22
C LEU A 50 -3.06 -9.08 -2.98
N ASP A 51 -3.40 -10.18 -2.31
CA ASP A 51 -3.52 -11.48 -2.97
C ASP A 51 -4.84 -11.55 -3.76
N THR A 52 -4.70 -11.38 -5.08
CA THR A 52 -5.80 -11.41 -6.06
C THR A 52 -6.32 -12.83 -6.34
N GLN A 53 -5.60 -13.86 -5.91
CA GLN A 53 -5.92 -15.27 -6.19
C GLN A 53 -6.75 -15.92 -5.07
N THR A 54 -7.06 -15.17 -4.01
CA THR A 54 -7.97 -15.68 -2.98
C THR A 54 -9.37 -15.91 -3.58
N ARG A 55 -10.03 -17.00 -3.15
CA ARG A 55 -11.32 -17.43 -3.71
C ARG A 55 -12.39 -16.34 -3.63
N SER A 56 -12.36 -15.51 -2.59
CA SER A 56 -13.25 -14.35 -2.43
C SER A 56 -13.01 -13.26 -3.48
N ARG A 57 -11.74 -12.97 -3.84
CA ARG A 57 -11.36 -11.92 -4.79
C ARG A 57 -11.54 -12.34 -6.25
N LEU A 58 -11.41 -13.63 -6.53
CA LEU A 58 -11.78 -14.22 -7.82
C LEU A 58 -13.30 -14.15 -8.04
N ASN A 59 -14.09 -14.51 -7.02
CA ASN A 59 -15.56 -14.49 -7.12
C ASN A 59 -16.17 -13.08 -7.00
N LYS A 60 -15.45 -12.11 -6.42
CA LYS A 60 -15.91 -10.73 -6.23
C LYS A 60 -14.82 -9.73 -6.62
N PRO A 61 -14.62 -9.47 -7.93
CA PRO A 61 -13.58 -8.56 -8.42
C PRO A 61 -13.70 -7.12 -7.88
N ASN A 62 -14.91 -6.68 -7.53
CA ASN A 62 -15.11 -5.35 -6.92
C ASN A 62 -14.45 -5.20 -5.53
N GLN A 63 -14.15 -6.30 -4.85
CA GLN A 63 -13.37 -6.23 -3.61
C GLN A 63 -11.95 -5.72 -3.89
N VAL A 64 -11.30 -6.16 -4.98
CA VAL A 64 -9.96 -5.69 -5.38
C VAL A 64 -9.95 -4.17 -5.53
N TYR A 65 -10.91 -3.62 -6.27
CA TYR A 65 -11.10 -2.17 -6.38
C TYR A 65 -11.28 -1.49 -5.01
N SER A 66 -12.16 -2.04 -4.17
CA SER A 66 -12.50 -1.43 -2.88
C SER A 66 -11.31 -1.40 -1.92
N SER A 67 -10.50 -2.46 -1.88
CA SER A 67 -9.30 -2.51 -1.03
C SER A 67 -8.21 -1.54 -1.48
N VAL A 68 -7.99 -1.39 -2.79
CA VAL A 68 -7.05 -0.37 -3.29
C VAL A 68 -7.58 1.03 -2.97
N LYS A 69 -8.87 1.30 -3.24
CA LYS A 69 -9.53 2.58 -2.95
C LYS A 69 -9.45 2.95 -1.46
N GLU A 70 -9.67 2.00 -0.55
CA GLU A 70 -9.64 2.24 0.89
C GLU A 70 -8.23 2.64 1.35
N ASN A 71 -7.20 1.96 0.88
CA ASN A 71 -5.81 2.30 1.20
C ASN A 71 -5.44 3.70 0.69
N ILE A 72 -5.83 4.04 -0.55
CA ILE A 72 -5.64 5.40 -1.09
C ILE A 72 -6.36 6.43 -0.22
N THR A 73 -7.62 6.16 0.13
CA THR A 73 -8.43 7.08 0.96
C THR A 73 -7.81 7.29 2.34
N LYS A 74 -7.24 6.24 2.95
CA LYS A 74 -6.53 6.34 4.24
C LYS A 74 -5.28 7.22 4.15
N GLY A 75 -4.45 7.04 3.13
CA GLY A 75 -3.27 7.88 2.92
C GLY A 75 -3.63 9.34 2.65
N MET A 76 -4.73 9.57 1.93
CA MET A 76 -5.18 10.92 1.62
C MET A 76 -5.64 11.65 2.88
N ASN A 77 -6.55 11.04 3.63
CA ASN A 77 -7.15 11.61 4.83
C ASN A 77 -6.19 11.58 6.04
N PHE A 78 -4.91 11.26 5.81
CA PHE A 78 -3.88 11.37 6.82
C PHE A 78 -3.53 12.83 7.05
N ASN A 79 -3.88 13.31 8.25
CA ASN A 79 -3.55 14.65 8.75
C ASN A 79 -2.43 14.60 9.80
N GLY A 80 -2.24 13.43 10.43
CA GLY A 80 -1.16 13.16 11.37
C GLY A 80 -1.46 11.96 12.25
N ASP A 81 -0.41 11.42 12.84
CA ASP A 81 -0.48 10.37 13.85
C ASP A 81 0.73 10.46 14.78
N THR A 82 0.52 10.10 16.05
CA THR A 82 1.58 10.09 17.05
C THR A 82 1.57 8.72 17.73
N ARG A 83 2.68 7.99 17.62
CA ARG A 83 2.77 6.64 18.16
C ARG A 83 4.17 6.32 18.65
N LEU A 84 4.27 5.71 19.83
CA LEU A 84 5.56 5.38 20.48
C LEU A 84 6.57 6.54 20.48
N GLY A 85 6.10 7.78 20.68
CA GLY A 85 6.94 8.98 20.70
C GLY A 85 7.31 9.53 19.31
N ILE A 86 6.93 8.87 18.22
CA ILE A 86 7.12 9.37 16.86
C ILE A 86 5.86 10.14 16.44
N ASN A 87 6.03 11.42 16.10
CA ASN A 87 4.99 12.27 15.54
C ASN A 87 5.27 12.52 14.05
N LEU A 88 4.29 12.23 13.20
CA LEU A 88 4.32 12.60 11.79
C LEU A 88 2.98 13.22 11.41
N ASP A 89 3.01 14.42 10.89
CA ASP A 89 1.82 15.13 10.41
C ASP A 89 1.89 15.43 8.91
N SER A 90 0.76 15.84 8.33
CA SER A 90 0.69 16.09 6.89
C SER A 90 1.60 17.21 6.40
N SER A 91 1.98 18.16 7.25
CA SER A 91 2.91 19.25 6.87
C SER A 91 4.34 18.76 6.69
N MET A 92 4.70 17.65 7.33
CA MET A 92 6.00 16.98 7.17
C MET A 92 6.06 16.11 5.90
N ILE A 93 4.93 15.88 5.22
CA ILE A 93 4.82 14.98 4.08
C ILE A 93 4.56 15.79 2.81
N SER A 94 5.56 15.84 1.92
CA SER A 94 5.42 16.45 0.60
C SER A 94 4.90 15.46 -0.45
N ASN A 95 5.26 14.17 -0.30
CA ASN A 95 4.89 13.13 -1.24
C ASN A 95 4.24 11.95 -0.51
N LYS A 96 3.14 11.45 -1.06
CA LYS A 96 2.44 10.27 -0.53
C LYS A 96 2.47 9.17 -1.58
N GLU A 97 2.99 8.01 -1.21
CA GLU A 97 3.15 6.90 -2.14
C GLU A 97 2.65 5.58 -1.55
N ILE A 98 1.94 4.80 -2.36
CA ILE A 98 1.52 3.45 -2.02
C ILE A 98 2.30 2.47 -2.89
N LYS A 99 3.09 1.61 -2.26
CA LYS A 99 3.71 0.45 -2.88
C LYS A 99 2.74 -0.73 -2.76
N LEU A 100 2.09 -1.10 -3.86
CA LEU A 100 1.13 -2.20 -3.90
C LEU A 100 1.76 -3.42 -4.57
N ALA A 101 1.95 -4.50 -3.82
CA ALA A 101 2.37 -5.78 -4.38
C ALA A 101 1.16 -6.67 -4.71
N ILE A 102 1.15 -7.24 -5.91
CA ILE A 102 0.13 -8.19 -6.39
C ILE A 102 0.79 -9.44 -6.98
N PRO A 103 0.12 -10.60 -7.01
CA PRO A 103 0.61 -11.78 -7.72
C PRO A 103 0.78 -11.53 -9.23
N GLU A 104 1.79 -12.15 -9.85
CA GLU A 104 1.93 -12.19 -11.31
C GLU A 104 0.71 -12.81 -12.01
N SER A 105 0.04 -13.76 -11.36
CA SER A 105 -1.19 -14.41 -11.84
C SER A 105 -2.44 -13.53 -11.78
N THR A 106 -2.31 -12.24 -11.43
CA THR A 106 -3.43 -11.29 -11.45
C THR A 106 -4.01 -11.18 -12.86
N THR A 107 -5.32 -11.41 -12.96
CA THR A 107 -6.02 -11.45 -14.26
C THR A 107 -6.20 -10.05 -14.86
N PRO A 108 -6.38 -9.93 -16.19
CA PRO A 108 -6.64 -8.64 -16.84
C PRO A 108 -7.86 -7.89 -16.28
N GLU A 109 -8.93 -8.60 -15.89
CA GLU A 109 -10.11 -7.99 -15.28
C GLU A 109 -9.81 -7.37 -13.91
N GLN A 110 -9.00 -8.05 -13.09
CA GLN A 110 -8.54 -7.52 -11.81
C GLN A 110 -7.60 -6.33 -12.00
N TRP A 111 -6.74 -6.38 -13.02
CA TRP A 111 -5.91 -5.25 -13.44
C TRP A 111 -6.73 -4.02 -13.82
N ALA A 112 -7.80 -4.19 -14.59
CA ALA A 112 -8.72 -3.10 -14.92
C ALA A 112 -9.35 -2.47 -13.66
N LYS A 113 -9.66 -3.29 -12.63
CA LYS A 113 -10.15 -2.79 -11.33
C LYS A 113 -9.09 -2.02 -10.55
N ILE A 114 -7.83 -2.47 -10.57
CA ILE A 114 -6.71 -1.77 -9.93
C ILE A 114 -6.47 -0.43 -10.63
N ASN A 115 -6.34 -0.42 -11.96
CA ASN A 115 -6.11 0.80 -12.73
C ASN A 115 -7.25 1.79 -12.54
N ARG A 116 -8.50 1.34 -12.56
CA ARG A 116 -9.65 2.20 -12.26
C ARG A 116 -9.60 2.80 -10.85
N ALA A 117 -9.08 2.09 -9.85
CA ALA A 117 -8.90 2.62 -8.51
C ALA A 117 -7.79 3.69 -8.45
N ILE A 118 -6.71 3.50 -9.22
CA ILE A 118 -5.59 4.44 -9.35
C ILE A 118 -6.06 5.71 -10.09
N GLU A 119 -6.71 5.56 -11.25
CA GLU A 119 -7.23 6.65 -12.06
C GLU A 119 -8.25 7.52 -11.30
N TYR A 120 -9.16 6.88 -10.54
CA TYR A 120 -10.15 7.58 -9.72
C TYR A 120 -9.53 8.60 -8.74
N ARG A 121 -8.24 8.49 -8.42
CA ARG A 121 -7.56 9.33 -7.41
C ARG A 121 -6.26 9.96 -7.90
N SER A 122 -5.81 9.72 -9.14
CA SER A 122 -4.58 10.33 -9.69
C SER A 122 -4.60 11.86 -9.66
N THR A 123 -5.77 12.48 -9.49
CA THR A 123 -5.97 13.91 -9.30
C THR A 123 -5.74 14.42 -7.88
N GLN A 124 -5.49 13.55 -6.89
CA GLN A 124 -5.50 13.89 -5.45
C GLN A 124 -4.15 13.71 -4.73
N GLY A 125 -3.04 13.64 -5.47
CA GLY A 125 -1.69 13.77 -4.89
C GLY A 125 -1.12 12.54 -4.18
N ILE A 126 -1.69 11.34 -4.40
CA ILE A 126 -1.07 10.07 -3.96
C ILE A 126 -0.66 9.26 -5.18
N LYS A 127 0.62 8.89 -5.22
CA LYS A 127 1.17 7.98 -6.24
C LYS A 127 0.94 6.53 -5.83
N VAL A 128 0.50 5.69 -6.75
CA VAL A 128 0.38 4.24 -6.51
C VAL A 128 1.31 3.53 -7.47
N ASN A 129 2.30 2.84 -6.92
CA ASN A 129 3.23 2.02 -7.68
C ASN A 129 2.91 0.55 -7.44
N VAL A 130 2.47 -0.13 -8.50
CA VAL A 130 2.12 -1.54 -8.47
C VAL A 130 3.32 -2.37 -8.86
N THR A 131 3.61 -3.43 -8.11
CA THR A 131 4.68 -4.38 -8.40
C THR A 131 4.09 -5.78 -8.45
N GLN A 132 4.31 -6.48 -9.55
CA GLN A 132 3.98 -7.90 -9.64
C GLN A 132 5.07 -8.72 -8.95
N VAL A 133 4.65 -9.74 -8.21
CA VAL A 133 5.54 -10.62 -7.48
C VAL A 133 5.16 -12.06 -7.81
N LYS A 134 6.18 -12.85 -8.17
CA LYS A 134 6.03 -14.28 -8.36
C LYS A 134 5.76 -14.95 -7.01
N LYS A 135 4.69 -15.74 -6.95
CA LYS A 135 4.31 -16.53 -5.78
C LYS A 135 5.03 -17.88 -5.81
#